data_AF-A0A8B6FD14-F1
#
_entry.id   AF-A0A8B6FD14-F1
#
_cell.length_a   1.000
_cell.length_b   1.000
_cell.length_c   1.000
_cell.angle_alpha   90.00
_cell.angle_beta   90.00
_cell.angle_gamma   90.00
#
_symmetry.space_group_name_H-M   'P 1'
#
loop_
_entity.id
_entity.type
_entity.pdbx_description
1 polymer ?
#
loop_
_entity_poly.entity_id
_entity_poly.type
_entity_poly.pdbx_seq_one_letter_code
_entity_poly.pdbx_strand_id
1 'polypeptide(L)'
;MQFKFHALFENYLKNDLEKLCLIDAGLAFNSPYPLLFQPGRDVDLILSFDFTDRKKDSNDPFKTILKAEAWARKHDIKFPPINIEKYKGEKVQELYIFEDEKDPKCPIIMHFVLVNKEFRMFKSPGVERSESEKEFANFKIYDDQSTFHCTNFQYSAENFDRLSQLSEFIVLNNIEDIKACISKSINNKQERKPTGRQRHKTAPL
;
A
#
# COMPACT_ATOMS: atom_id res chain seq x y z
N MET A 1 0.00 -24.79 -12.48
CA MET A 1 0.42 -25.45 -11.22
C MET A 1 -0.54 -25.02 -10.10
N GLN A 2 -1.82 -25.34 -10.26
CA GLN A 2 -2.96 -24.78 -9.50
C GLN A 2 -3.31 -25.58 -8.24
N PHE A 3 -2.38 -26.43 -7.78
CA PHE A 3 -2.68 -27.56 -6.88
C PHE A 3 -2.11 -27.44 -5.45
N LYS A 4 -1.59 -26.28 -5.03
CA LYS A 4 -1.04 -26.14 -3.66
C LYS A 4 -1.82 -25.23 -2.70
N PHE A 5 -2.85 -24.53 -3.17
CA PHE A 5 -3.76 -23.81 -2.26
C PHE A 5 -4.98 -24.65 -1.84
N HIS A 6 -5.49 -25.48 -2.74
CA HIS A 6 -6.60 -26.38 -2.44
C HIS A 6 -6.23 -27.45 -1.40
N ALA A 7 -5.04 -28.04 -1.50
CA ALA A 7 -4.59 -29.13 -0.62
C ALA A 7 -4.32 -28.73 0.85
N LEU A 8 -4.05 -27.45 1.12
CA LEU A 8 -3.90 -26.94 2.50
C LEU A 8 -5.27 -26.63 3.14
N PHE A 9 -6.25 -26.24 2.31
CA PHE A 9 -7.62 -25.98 2.73
C PHE A 9 -8.44 -27.26 2.92
N GLU A 10 -8.31 -28.27 2.04
CA GLU A 10 -9.09 -29.51 2.15
C GLU A 10 -8.71 -30.38 3.36
N ASN A 11 -7.44 -30.34 3.80
CA ASN A 11 -7.03 -31.13 4.98
C ASN A 11 -7.45 -30.48 6.32
N TYR A 12 -7.67 -29.17 6.37
CA TYR A 12 -8.15 -28.46 7.56
C TYR A 12 -9.67 -28.20 7.56
N LEU A 13 -10.32 -28.17 6.39
CA LEU A 13 -11.77 -28.14 6.23
C LEU A 13 -12.35 -29.54 5.96
N LYS A 14 -11.79 -30.60 6.57
CA LYS A 14 -12.70 -31.65 7.02
C LYS A 14 -13.70 -30.95 7.94
N ASN A 15 -14.99 -31.15 7.67
CA ASN A 15 -16.15 -30.49 8.30
C ASN A 15 -16.28 -30.72 9.83
N ASP A 16 -15.17 -30.95 10.55
CA ASP A 16 -15.07 -31.35 11.95
C ASP A 16 -14.43 -30.26 12.84
N LEU A 17 -14.08 -29.08 12.30
CA LEU A 17 -13.60 -27.98 13.13
C LEU A 17 -14.77 -27.28 13.84
N GLU A 18 -14.96 -27.58 15.12
CA GLU A 18 -15.93 -26.88 15.98
C GLU A 18 -15.60 -25.38 16.16
N LYS A 19 -14.34 -24.97 15.94
CA LYS A 19 -13.86 -23.61 16.15
C LYS A 19 -12.88 -23.16 15.06
N LEU A 20 -13.07 -21.93 14.59
CA LEU A 20 -12.14 -21.23 13.69
C LEU A 20 -11.28 -20.25 14.49
N CYS A 21 -9.96 -20.27 14.27
CA CYS A 21 -9.04 -19.29 14.85
C CYS A 21 -8.83 -18.14 13.86
N LEU A 22 -9.33 -16.95 14.23
CA LEU A 22 -9.11 -15.73 13.47
C LEU A 22 -8.01 -14.92 14.16
N ILE A 23 -7.01 -14.51 13.39
CA ILE A 23 -5.87 -13.73 13.87
C ILE A 23 -5.72 -12.45 13.04
N ASP A 24 -5.08 -11.44 13.63
CA ASP A 24 -4.80 -10.18 12.97
C ASP A 24 -3.87 -10.38 11.76
N ALA A 25 -4.26 -9.84 10.60
CA ALA A 25 -3.49 -9.88 9.37
C ALA A 25 -2.18 -9.09 9.44
N GLY A 26 -2.07 -8.15 10.38
CA GLY A 26 -0.83 -7.44 10.75
C GLY A 26 0.32 -8.39 11.11
N LEU A 27 0.01 -9.59 11.63
CA LEU A 27 0.99 -10.62 11.95
C LEU A 27 1.63 -11.26 10.72
N ALA A 28 1.00 -11.19 9.55
CA ALA A 28 1.54 -11.73 8.31
C ALA A 28 2.47 -10.72 7.62
N PHE A 29 1.90 -9.70 6.98
CA PHE A 29 2.66 -8.69 6.26
C PHE A 29 2.04 -7.29 6.26
N ASN A 30 1.08 -7.04 7.16
CA ASN A 30 0.46 -5.74 7.38
C ASN A 30 -0.07 -5.07 6.09
N SER A 31 -0.63 -5.86 5.17
CA SER A 31 -1.19 -5.30 3.95
C SER A 31 -2.39 -6.10 3.43
N PRO A 32 -3.48 -5.43 3.01
CA PRO A 32 -4.72 -6.08 2.58
C PRO A 32 -4.71 -6.53 1.11
N TYR A 33 -3.56 -6.60 0.44
CA TYR A 33 -3.47 -7.04 -0.97
C TYR A 33 -4.24 -8.33 -1.30
N PRO A 34 -4.28 -9.38 -0.45
CA PRO A 34 -5.05 -10.57 -0.75
C PRO A 34 -6.53 -10.32 -1.03
N LEU A 35 -7.11 -9.27 -0.42
CA LEU A 35 -8.49 -8.88 -0.66
C LEU A 35 -8.64 -8.28 -2.06
N LEU A 36 -7.68 -7.49 -2.53
CA LEU A 36 -7.75 -6.78 -3.81
C LEU A 36 -7.64 -7.71 -5.02
N PHE A 37 -6.91 -8.81 -4.91
CA PHE A 37 -6.63 -9.73 -6.02
C PHE A 37 -7.62 -10.89 -6.17
N GLN A 38 -8.84 -10.75 -5.64
CA GLN A 38 -9.87 -11.76 -5.89
C GLN A 38 -10.26 -11.78 -7.38
N PRO A 39 -10.45 -12.97 -8.00
CA PRO A 39 -10.66 -13.13 -9.45
C PRO A 39 -11.80 -12.29 -10.07
N GLY A 40 -12.75 -11.80 -9.28
CA GLY A 40 -13.85 -10.94 -9.75
C GLY A 40 -13.62 -9.42 -9.67
N ARG A 41 -12.53 -8.95 -9.04
CA ARG A 41 -12.34 -7.51 -8.77
C ARG A 41 -11.69 -6.73 -9.93
N ASP A 42 -10.89 -7.40 -10.79
CA ASP A 42 -10.22 -6.81 -11.96
C ASP A 42 -9.63 -5.41 -11.69
N VAL A 43 -8.79 -5.31 -10.66
CA VAL A 43 -8.23 -4.04 -10.18
C VAL A 43 -7.10 -3.57 -11.09
N ASP A 44 -7.18 -2.31 -11.53
CA ASP A 44 -6.22 -1.69 -12.46
C ASP A 44 -5.21 -0.76 -11.77
N LEU A 45 -5.66 -0.12 -10.68
CA LEU A 45 -4.88 0.86 -9.91
C LEU A 45 -5.11 0.60 -8.42
N ILE A 46 -4.03 0.57 -7.65
CA ILE A 46 -4.07 0.41 -6.20
C ILE A 46 -3.40 1.63 -5.56
N LEU A 47 -4.17 2.40 -4.79
CA LEU A 47 -3.64 3.39 -3.87
C LEU A 47 -3.36 2.70 -2.53
N SER A 48 -2.10 2.36 -2.29
CA SER A 48 -1.64 1.69 -1.07
C SER A 48 -1.12 2.73 -0.09
N PHE A 49 -1.64 2.73 1.13
CA PHE A 49 -1.15 3.57 2.22
C PHE A 49 -0.45 2.69 3.26
N ASP A 50 0.84 2.91 3.48
CA ASP A 50 1.63 2.15 4.46
C ASP A 50 1.94 3.00 5.70
N PHE A 51 1.45 2.50 6.83
CA PHE A 51 1.67 3.05 8.17
C PHE A 51 2.51 2.12 9.04
N THR A 52 3.19 1.14 8.44
CA THR A 52 4.02 0.18 9.16
C THR A 52 5.11 0.89 9.93
N ASP A 53 5.29 0.45 11.17
CA ASP A 53 6.31 0.97 12.05
C ASP A 53 7.73 0.78 11.47
N ARG A 54 8.56 1.81 11.65
CA ARG A 54 9.96 1.85 11.22
C ARG A 54 10.83 2.21 12.43
N LYS A 55 12.09 1.81 12.41
CA LYS A 55 13.02 2.19 13.50
C LYS A 55 13.36 3.68 13.49
N LYS A 56 13.36 4.29 12.30
CA LYS A 56 13.69 5.69 12.03
C LYS A 56 12.90 6.19 10.84
N ASP A 57 12.72 7.50 10.77
CA ASP A 57 12.07 8.17 9.62
C ASP A 57 12.82 7.90 8.32
N SER A 58 14.15 7.74 8.41
CA SER A 58 15.06 7.49 7.28
C SER A 58 15.22 6.02 6.88
N ASN A 59 14.60 5.07 7.59
CA ASN A 59 14.64 3.67 7.16
C ASN A 59 13.77 3.43 5.93
N ASP A 60 14.20 2.52 5.06
CA ASP A 60 13.50 2.18 3.84
C ASP A 60 12.05 1.71 4.11
N PRO A 61 11.05 2.23 3.38
CA PRO A 61 9.65 1.92 3.63
C PRO A 61 9.14 0.67 2.89
N PHE A 62 10.03 -0.13 2.29
CA PHE A 62 9.60 -1.17 1.33
C PHE A 62 9.25 -2.54 1.93
N LYS A 63 9.32 -2.70 3.26
CA LYS A 63 9.19 -4.01 3.92
C LYS A 63 7.85 -4.70 3.61
N THR A 64 6.74 -3.97 3.66
CA THR A 64 5.39 -4.52 3.41
C THR A 64 5.18 -4.85 1.95
N ILE A 65 5.56 -3.94 1.05
CA ILE A 65 5.35 -4.08 -0.40
C ILE A 65 6.20 -5.22 -0.97
N LEU A 66 7.43 -5.43 -0.49
CA LEU A 66 8.26 -6.59 -0.86
C LEU A 66 7.65 -7.93 -0.39
N LYS A 67 7.06 -7.95 0.81
CA LYS A 67 6.32 -9.13 1.28
C LYS A 67 5.06 -9.38 0.43
N ALA A 68 4.37 -8.32 0.02
CA ALA A 68 3.20 -8.41 -0.85
C ALA A 68 3.56 -8.95 -2.25
N GLU A 69 4.65 -8.47 -2.84
CA GLU A 69 5.20 -9.00 -4.11
C GLU A 69 5.55 -10.49 -3.97
N ALA A 70 6.28 -10.87 -2.91
CA ALA A 70 6.63 -12.26 -2.64
C ALA A 70 5.40 -13.15 -2.45
N TRP A 71 4.37 -12.65 -1.77
CA TRP A 71 3.08 -13.33 -1.63
C TRP A 71 2.40 -13.48 -2.99
N ALA A 72 2.26 -12.41 -3.78
CA ALA A 72 1.60 -12.45 -5.08
C ALA A 72 2.26 -13.44 -6.04
N ARG A 73 3.60 -13.41 -6.13
CA ARG A 73 4.40 -14.36 -6.91
C ARG A 73 4.16 -15.81 -6.49
N LYS A 74 4.05 -16.09 -5.18
CA LYS A 74 3.76 -17.43 -4.67
C LYS A 74 2.37 -17.94 -5.08
N HIS A 75 1.42 -17.05 -5.37
CA HIS A 75 0.03 -17.37 -5.71
C HIS A 75 -0.29 -17.19 -7.20
N ASP A 76 0.72 -16.96 -8.04
CA ASP A 76 0.53 -16.72 -9.48
C ASP A 76 -0.37 -15.51 -9.76
N ILE A 77 -0.27 -14.49 -8.89
CA ILE A 77 -0.99 -13.22 -9.01
C ILE A 77 -0.06 -12.19 -9.66
N LYS A 78 -0.59 -11.48 -10.66
CA LYS A 78 0.12 -10.38 -11.31
C LYS A 78 0.36 -9.24 -10.32
N PHE A 79 1.62 -8.85 -10.16
CA PHE A 79 2.04 -7.79 -9.26
C PHE A 79 3.25 -7.09 -9.90
N PRO A 80 3.32 -5.75 -9.88
CA PRO A 80 4.40 -5.04 -10.55
C PRO A 80 5.74 -5.30 -9.85
N PRO A 81 6.85 -5.36 -10.60
CA PRO A 81 8.17 -5.59 -10.01
C PRO A 81 8.58 -4.45 -9.08
N ILE A 82 9.01 -4.78 -7.86
CA ILE A 82 9.44 -3.81 -6.85
C ILE A 82 10.96 -3.64 -6.90
N ASN A 83 11.43 -2.86 -7.86
CA ASN A 83 12.86 -2.53 -7.98
C ASN A 83 13.25 -1.41 -6.99
N ILE A 84 13.72 -1.78 -5.81
CA ILE A 84 14.14 -0.83 -4.76
C ILE A 84 15.55 -0.25 -4.99
N GLU A 85 16.38 -0.88 -5.82
CA GLU A 85 17.77 -0.43 -6.02
C GLU A 85 17.86 0.97 -6.62
N LYS A 86 16.83 1.37 -7.39
CA LYS A 86 16.74 2.74 -7.94
C LYS A 86 16.56 3.82 -6.88
N TYR A 87 16.13 3.46 -5.66
CA TYR A 87 15.95 4.39 -4.54
C TYR A 87 17.09 4.34 -3.53
N LYS A 88 18.12 3.52 -3.79
CA LYS A 88 19.22 3.32 -2.86
C LYS A 88 20.05 4.59 -2.73
N GLY A 89 20.15 5.10 -1.50
CA GLY A 89 20.87 6.35 -1.20
C GLY A 89 20.04 7.60 -1.41
N GLU A 90 18.81 7.48 -1.91
CA GLU A 90 17.85 8.57 -1.94
C GLU A 90 17.20 8.76 -0.56
N LYS A 91 16.71 9.97 -0.29
CA LYS A 91 15.85 10.20 0.88
C LYS A 91 14.50 9.50 0.66
N VAL A 92 13.87 9.09 1.75
CA VAL A 92 12.50 8.54 1.71
C VAL A 92 11.55 9.58 1.08
N GLN A 93 10.71 9.12 0.15
CA GLN A 93 9.71 9.91 -0.56
C GLN A 93 8.31 9.60 -0.02
N GLU A 94 7.38 10.53 -0.26
CA GLU A 94 5.98 10.43 0.18
C GLU A 94 5.18 9.43 -0.67
N LEU A 95 5.57 9.24 -1.94
CA LEU A 95 4.92 8.36 -2.91
C LEU A 95 5.96 7.60 -3.74
N TYR A 96 5.69 6.31 -3.96
CA TYR A 96 6.41 5.45 -4.90
C TYR A 96 5.43 4.81 -5.88
N ILE A 97 5.72 4.88 -7.18
CA ILE A 97 4.87 4.28 -8.22
C ILE A 97 5.56 3.04 -8.78
N PHE A 98 4.84 1.92 -8.78
CA PHE A 98 5.29 0.64 -9.31
C PHE A 98 4.36 0.16 -10.42
N GLU A 99 4.94 -0.22 -11.54
CA GLU A 99 4.23 -0.71 -12.71
C GLU A 99 5.06 -1.73 -13.47
N ASP A 100 4.39 -2.58 -14.25
CA ASP A 100 5.05 -3.49 -15.18
C ASP A 100 4.92 -2.93 -16.60
N GLU A 101 6.02 -2.39 -17.12
CA GLU A 101 6.09 -1.85 -18.49
C GLU A 101 5.82 -2.90 -19.58
N LYS A 102 5.98 -4.20 -19.26
CA LYS A 102 5.82 -5.30 -20.20
C LYS A 102 4.41 -5.88 -20.19
N ASP A 103 3.64 -5.63 -19.13
CA ASP A 103 2.29 -6.18 -18.96
C ASP A 103 1.30 -5.10 -18.49
N PRO A 104 0.61 -4.41 -19.43
CA PRO A 104 -0.43 -3.43 -19.11
C PRO A 104 -1.64 -3.99 -18.35
N LYS A 105 -1.74 -5.32 -18.19
CA LYS A 105 -2.78 -5.96 -17.37
C LYS A 105 -2.38 -6.09 -15.90
N CYS A 106 -1.11 -5.87 -15.57
CA CYS A 106 -0.67 -5.79 -14.19
C CYS A 106 -1.15 -4.47 -13.59
N PRO A 107 -1.70 -4.45 -12.35
CA PRO A 107 -2.12 -3.20 -11.75
C PRO A 107 -0.93 -2.27 -11.50
N ILE A 108 -1.19 -0.98 -11.62
CA ILE A 108 -0.30 0.07 -11.15
C ILE A 108 -0.48 0.19 -9.63
N ILE A 109 0.61 0.27 -8.88
CA ILE A 109 0.59 0.49 -7.43
C ILE A 109 1.18 1.86 -7.13
N MET A 110 0.38 2.71 -6.52
CA MET A 110 0.81 3.96 -5.88
C MET A 110 0.98 3.70 -4.39
N HIS A 111 2.22 3.58 -3.94
CA HIS A 111 2.57 3.26 -2.56
C HIS A 111 2.94 4.53 -1.80
N PHE A 112 1.96 5.05 -1.07
CA PHE A 112 2.09 6.18 -0.16
C PHE A 112 2.71 5.73 1.15
N VAL A 113 3.69 6.49 1.59
CA VAL A 113 4.47 6.22 2.79
C VAL A 113 4.33 7.38 3.73
N LEU A 114 4.07 7.09 5.00
CA LEU A 114 4.07 8.13 6.02
C LEU A 114 5.52 8.63 6.26
N VAL A 115 5.80 9.86 5.84
CA VAL A 115 7.07 10.55 6.05
C VAL A 115 6.83 12.06 6.13
N ASN A 116 7.41 12.72 7.12
CA ASN A 116 7.30 14.17 7.28
C ASN A 116 8.47 14.86 6.57
N LYS A 117 8.33 15.04 5.25
CA LYS A 117 9.34 15.67 4.38
C LYS A 117 8.95 17.09 4.01
N GLU A 118 8.03 17.27 3.05
CA GLU A 118 7.70 18.60 2.52
C GLU A 118 6.70 19.34 3.41
N PHE A 119 5.88 18.60 4.15
CA PHE A 119 4.93 19.16 5.12
C PHE A 119 5.58 20.05 6.20
N ARG A 120 6.87 19.85 6.49
CA ARG A 120 7.67 20.73 7.37
C ARG A 120 7.72 22.17 6.86
N MET A 121 7.77 22.33 5.54
CA MET A 121 7.96 23.61 4.88
C MET A 121 6.65 24.16 4.30
N PHE A 122 5.73 23.29 3.87
CA PHE A 122 4.49 23.66 3.21
C PHE A 122 3.28 23.23 4.03
N LYS A 123 2.26 24.09 4.12
CA LYS A 123 0.97 23.76 4.78
C LYS A 123 -0.05 23.17 3.83
N SER A 124 0.08 23.48 2.55
CA SER A 124 -0.65 22.89 1.44
C SER A 124 0.25 22.91 0.20
N PRO A 125 -0.07 22.15 -0.86
CA PRO A 125 0.78 22.10 -2.06
C PRO A 125 1.07 23.51 -2.59
N GLY A 126 2.36 23.85 -2.71
CA GLY A 126 2.82 25.16 -3.19
C GLY A 126 2.64 26.34 -2.23
N VAL A 127 2.17 26.15 -1.00
CA VAL A 127 1.98 27.23 -0.01
C VAL A 127 2.90 27.02 1.19
N GLU A 128 3.94 27.84 1.28
CA GLU A 128 4.90 27.81 2.38
C GLU A 128 4.27 28.19 3.72
N ARG A 129 4.80 27.60 4.79
CA ARG A 129 4.50 27.95 6.17
C ARG A 129 5.25 29.22 6.57
N SER A 130 4.58 30.09 7.31
CA SER A 130 5.25 31.17 8.04
C SER A 130 6.16 30.62 9.14
N GLU A 131 7.08 31.44 9.65
CA GLU A 131 8.04 31.02 10.68
C GLU A 131 7.35 30.49 11.95
N SER A 132 6.23 31.08 12.35
CA SER A 132 5.44 30.62 13.50
C SER A 132 4.69 29.31 13.25
N GLU A 133 4.38 28.97 11.99
CA GLU A 133 3.68 27.72 11.61
C GLU A 133 4.63 26.53 11.45
N LYS A 134 5.95 26.74 11.35
CA LYS A 134 6.93 25.68 11.14
C LYS A 134 7.05 24.74 12.35
N GLU A 135 6.90 25.27 13.56
CA GLU A 135 7.01 24.46 14.78
C GLU A 135 5.95 23.36 14.83
N PHE A 136 4.72 23.67 14.40
CA PHE A 136 3.65 22.67 14.30
C PHE A 136 4.02 21.50 13.39
N ALA A 137 4.72 21.76 12.28
CA ALA A 137 5.13 20.72 11.35
C ALA A 137 6.49 20.08 11.69
N ASN A 138 7.18 20.56 12.73
CA ASN A 138 8.50 20.09 13.13
C ASN A 138 8.42 18.94 14.13
N PHE A 139 7.92 17.80 13.70
CA PHE A 139 7.83 16.58 14.51
C PHE A 139 8.39 15.37 13.77
N LYS A 140 8.76 14.32 14.50
CA LYS A 140 9.22 13.06 13.94
C LYS A 140 8.14 12.00 14.08
N ILE A 141 8.13 11.01 13.19
CA ILE A 141 7.10 9.96 13.19
C ILE A 141 7.61 8.74 13.94
N TYR A 142 8.74 8.20 13.50
CA TYR A 142 9.31 6.93 13.94
C TYR A 142 10.59 7.11 14.75
N ASP A 143 11.31 8.23 14.58
CA ASP A 143 12.47 8.52 15.43
C ASP A 143 12.07 8.74 16.90
N ASP A 144 10.80 9.09 17.16
CA ASP A 144 10.18 9.10 18.48
C ASP A 144 9.21 7.92 18.61
N GLN A 145 9.67 6.88 19.29
CA GLN A 145 8.94 5.62 19.50
C GLN A 145 7.88 5.71 20.60
N SER A 146 7.50 6.91 21.03
CA SER A 146 6.46 7.11 22.05
C SER A 146 5.19 7.74 21.48
N THR A 147 5.32 8.77 20.65
CA THR A 147 4.17 9.58 20.20
C THR A 147 3.25 8.81 19.25
N PHE A 148 3.80 8.28 18.14
CA PHE A 148 3.02 7.65 17.06
C PHE A 148 3.14 6.13 17.03
N HIS A 149 3.62 5.52 18.13
CA HIS A 149 3.83 4.08 18.21
C HIS A 149 2.49 3.32 18.25
N CYS A 150 2.48 2.09 17.73
CA CYS A 150 1.26 1.28 17.58
C CYS A 150 0.58 0.89 18.90
N THR A 151 1.28 1.01 20.04
CA THR A 151 0.74 0.77 21.38
C THR A 151 0.27 2.04 22.08
N ASN A 152 0.47 3.23 21.48
CA ASN A 152 -0.07 4.47 22.02
C ASN A 152 -1.49 4.67 21.50
N PHE A 153 -2.45 4.78 22.40
CA PHE A 153 -3.86 5.01 22.09
C PHE A 153 -4.36 6.38 22.58
N GLN A 154 -3.47 7.23 23.12
CA GLN A 154 -3.81 8.54 23.62
C GLN A 154 -2.99 9.62 22.91
N TYR A 155 -3.70 10.45 22.16
CA TYR A 155 -3.11 11.53 21.37
C TYR A 155 -3.57 12.87 21.95
N SER A 156 -2.64 13.81 22.10
CA SER A 156 -3.03 15.21 22.27
C SER A 156 -3.73 15.70 20.99
N ALA A 157 -4.57 16.73 21.11
CA ALA A 157 -5.20 17.35 19.94
C ALA A 157 -4.15 17.77 18.89
N GLU A 158 -3.04 18.35 19.34
CA GLU A 158 -1.94 18.75 18.46
C GLU A 158 -1.31 17.57 17.71
N ASN A 159 -1.03 16.45 18.38
CA ASN A 159 -0.42 15.29 17.70
C ASN A 159 -1.41 14.58 16.76
N PHE A 160 -2.70 14.58 17.11
CA PHE A 160 -3.75 14.12 16.20
C PHE A 160 -3.79 14.98 14.94
N ASP A 161 -3.86 16.31 15.09
CA ASP A 161 -3.92 17.26 13.98
C ASP A 161 -2.67 17.18 13.11
N ARG A 162 -1.49 17.04 13.71
CA ARG A 162 -0.21 16.84 13.01
C ARG A 162 -0.25 15.64 12.07
N LEU A 163 -0.66 14.47 12.58
CA LEU A 163 -0.69 13.24 11.80
C LEU A 163 -1.78 13.28 10.72
N SER A 164 -2.96 13.82 11.06
CA SER A 164 -4.07 13.97 10.12
C SER A 164 -3.71 14.91 8.97
N GLN A 165 -3.21 16.10 9.27
CA GLN A 165 -2.84 17.10 8.26
C GLN A 165 -1.64 16.66 7.43
N LEU A 166 -0.67 15.94 8.02
CA LEU A 166 0.42 15.34 7.26
C LEU A 166 -0.11 14.32 6.24
N SER A 167 -1.02 13.45 6.67
CA SER A 167 -1.59 12.41 5.80
C SER A 167 -2.41 13.03 4.65
N GLU A 168 -3.18 14.07 4.94
CA GLU A 168 -3.89 14.86 3.93
C GLU A 168 -2.92 15.54 2.96
N PHE A 169 -1.90 16.22 3.49
CA PHE A 169 -0.90 16.91 2.69
C PHE A 169 -0.20 15.97 1.71
N ILE A 170 0.23 14.78 2.16
CA ILE A 170 0.88 13.78 1.31
C ILE A 170 -0.02 13.45 0.10
N VAL A 171 -1.33 13.28 0.30
CA VAL A 171 -2.25 12.97 -0.80
C VAL A 171 -2.43 14.17 -1.72
N LEU A 172 -2.67 15.36 -1.16
CA LEU A 172 -2.88 16.58 -1.95
C LEU A 172 -1.66 16.96 -2.78
N ASN A 173 -0.45 16.79 -2.22
CA ASN A 173 0.81 17.12 -2.88
C ASN A 173 1.10 16.20 -4.08
N ASN A 174 0.49 15.02 -4.11
CA ASN A 174 0.67 14.02 -5.17
C ASN A 174 -0.61 13.82 -6.02
N ILE A 175 -1.53 14.78 -6.03
CA ILE A 175 -2.81 14.66 -6.73
C ILE A 175 -2.64 14.54 -8.26
N GLU A 176 -1.62 15.19 -8.83
CA GLU A 176 -1.35 15.12 -10.26
C GLU A 176 -0.82 13.74 -10.66
N ASP A 177 0.00 13.09 -9.82
CA ASP A 177 0.42 11.71 -10.03
C ASP A 177 -0.75 10.73 -9.94
N ILE A 178 -1.70 10.97 -9.04
CA ILE A 178 -2.93 10.17 -8.92
C ILE A 178 -3.73 10.28 -10.22
N LYS A 179 -3.96 11.51 -10.72
CA LYS A 179 -4.66 11.75 -11.99
C LYS A 179 -3.94 11.09 -13.17
N ALA A 180 -2.61 11.18 -13.21
CA ALA A 180 -1.79 10.56 -14.25
C ALA A 180 -1.92 9.03 -14.22
N CYS A 181 -1.84 8.41 -13.05
CA CYS A 181 -2.00 6.95 -12.89
C CYS A 181 -3.42 6.48 -13.22
N ILE A 182 -4.46 7.26 -12.87
CA ILE A 182 -5.85 6.98 -13.28
C ILE A 182 -5.96 6.99 -14.80
N SER A 183 -5.45 8.04 -15.45
CA SER A 183 -5.48 8.19 -16.90
C SER A 183 -4.75 7.03 -17.60
N LYS A 184 -3.57 6.67 -17.09
CA LYS A 184 -2.79 5.52 -17.58
C LYS A 184 -3.54 4.20 -17.39
N SER A 185 -4.17 3.99 -16.25
CA SER A 185 -4.95 2.78 -15.96
C SER A 185 -6.14 2.62 -16.90
N ILE A 186 -6.83 3.73 -17.23
CA ILE A 186 -7.92 3.75 -18.21
C ILE A 186 -7.42 3.36 -19.60
N ASN A 187 -6.30 3.93 -20.05
CA ASN A 187 -5.70 3.62 -21.35
C ASN A 187 -5.28 2.15 -21.42
N ASN A 188 -4.58 1.66 -20.39
CA ASN A 188 -4.19 0.26 -20.28
C ASN A 188 -5.41 -0.68 -20.36
N LYS A 189 -6.54 -0.29 -19.77
CA LYS A 189 -7.79 -1.06 -19.83
C LYS A 189 -8.41 -1.09 -21.22
N GLN A 190 -8.33 -0.01 -21.99
CA GLN A 190 -8.83 0.05 -23.37
C GLN A 190 -8.01 -0.83 -24.32
N GLU A 191 -6.71 -0.94 -24.10
CA GLU A 191 -5.83 -1.82 -24.88
C GLU A 191 -6.05 -3.31 -24.59
N ARG A 192 -6.76 -3.64 -23.51
CA ARG A 192 -7.19 -5.02 -23.26
C ARG A 192 -8.25 -5.37 -24.30
N LYS A 193 -7.93 -6.31 -25.20
CA LYS A 193 -8.98 -7.09 -25.89
C LYS A 193 -9.98 -7.53 -24.83
N PRO A 194 -11.30 -7.39 -25.04
CA PRO A 194 -12.29 -7.83 -24.07
C PRO A 194 -12.06 -9.31 -23.84
N THR A 195 -11.37 -9.63 -22.75
CA THR A 195 -11.35 -10.97 -22.21
C THR A 195 -12.76 -11.12 -21.71
N GLY A 196 -13.62 -11.72 -22.53
CA GLY A 196 -14.97 -12.08 -22.13
C GLY A 196 -14.86 -12.60 -20.71
N ARG A 197 -15.61 -11.96 -19.79
CA ARG A 197 -15.66 -12.29 -18.36
C ARG A 197 -15.31 -13.75 -18.24
N GLN A 198 -14.22 -14.12 -17.56
CA GLN A 198 -13.98 -15.52 -17.23
C GLN A 198 -15.16 -15.93 -16.36
N ARG A 199 -16.28 -16.30 -17.00
CA ARG A 199 -17.36 -17.03 -16.40
C ARG A 199 -16.66 -18.28 -15.93
N HIS A 200 -16.56 -18.41 -14.62
CA HIS A 200 -16.21 -19.67 -13.99
C HIS A 200 -16.92 -20.77 -14.78
N LYS A 201 -16.16 -21.69 -15.35
CA LYS A 201 -16.72 -23.00 -15.68
C LYS A 201 -17.19 -23.52 -14.33
N THR A 202 -18.50 -23.48 -14.09
CA THR A 202 -19.12 -24.20 -13.00
C THR A 202 -18.62 -25.63 -13.10
N ALA A 203 -17.93 -26.10 -12.06
CA ALA A 203 -17.60 -27.51 -11.96
C ALA A 203 -18.91 -28.30 -12.06
N PRO A 204 -18.96 -29.41 -12.82
CA PRO A 204 -20.12 -30.29 -12.80
C PRO A 204 -20.36 -30.76 -11.36
N LEU A 205 -21.63 -30.79 -10.97
CA LEU A 205 -22.13 -31.41 -9.74
C LEU A 205 -21.68 -32.87 -9.63
#